data_AF-A0A0D0B7W7-F1
#
_entry.id   AF-A0A0D0B7W7-F1
#
_cell.length_a   1.000
_cell.length_b   1.000
_cell.length_c   1.000
_cell.angle_alpha   90.00
_cell.angle_beta   90.00
_cell.angle_gamma   90.00
#
_symmetry.space_group_name_H-M   'P 1'
#
loop_
_entity.id
_entity.type
_entity.pdbx_description
1 polymer ?
#
loop_
_entity_poly.entity_id
_entity_poly.type
_entity_poly.pdbx_seq_one_letter_code
_entity_poly.pdbx_strand_id
1 'polypeptide(L)'
;LVDDGVESRTYRWHPTAGKIERHEPALNARWQSLFAHGEAPNDQYKPFRSRLDWEIAQWALSEKIPQKSVNRLLQIPELKERLGLSFSNVRSMLQNVDDIPERCGPWYTKRLSFKDKPHEFFTVRHRDPIDAIKGLWGDPAFSDHLVYKPAKLFRGEKDAEEDRIYSEMWT
;
A
#
# COMPACT_ATOMS: atom_id res chain seq x y z
N LEU A 1 6.42 -29.05 13.73
CA LEU A 1 4.94 -29.14 13.63
C LEU A 1 4.42 -28.64 14.96
N VAL A 2 4.29 -27.32 15.09
CA VAL A 2 3.67 -26.72 16.27
C VAL A 2 2.19 -26.64 15.93
N ASP A 3 1.40 -27.26 16.78
CA ASP A 3 -0.05 -27.41 16.68
C ASP A 3 -0.71 -26.03 16.84
N ASP A 4 -1.06 -25.39 15.72
CA ASP A 4 -1.90 -24.19 15.68
C ASP A 4 -3.35 -24.59 15.96
N GLY A 5 -3.60 -25.08 17.18
CA GLY A 5 -4.94 -25.13 17.72
C GLY A 5 -5.48 -23.71 17.74
N VAL A 6 -6.60 -23.47 17.05
CA VAL A 6 -7.26 -22.16 17.01
C VAL A 6 -7.79 -21.85 18.41
N GLU A 7 -6.92 -21.33 19.28
CA GLU A 7 -7.30 -20.83 20.60
C GLU A 7 -8.31 -19.71 20.38
N SER A 8 -9.54 -19.90 20.88
CA SER A 8 -10.56 -18.87 20.81
C SER A 8 -10.07 -17.62 21.55
N ARG A 9 -10.06 -16.49 20.84
CA ARG A 9 -9.68 -15.18 21.36
C ARG A 9 -10.94 -14.37 21.61
N THR A 10 -11.10 -13.84 22.82
CA THR A 10 -12.22 -12.96 23.14
C THR A 10 -11.74 -11.53 23.40
N TYR A 11 -12.42 -10.56 22.79
CA TYR A 11 -12.10 -9.13 22.90
C TYR A 11 -13.14 -8.43 23.78
N ARG A 12 -12.69 -7.77 24.84
CA ARG A 12 -13.51 -6.84 25.65
C ARG A 12 -13.07 -5.40 25.36
N TRP A 13 -13.84 -4.68 24.54
CA TRP A 13 -13.58 -3.28 24.20
C TRP A 13 -13.78 -2.36 25.41
N HIS A 14 -12.95 -1.32 25.55
CA HIS A 14 -13.17 -0.31 26.58
C HIS A 14 -14.48 0.45 26.31
N PRO A 15 -15.30 0.81 27.32
CA PRO A 15 -16.59 1.48 27.13
C PRO A 15 -16.50 2.84 26.43
N THR A 16 -15.36 3.52 26.49
CA THR A 16 -15.08 4.77 25.75
C THR A 16 -14.28 4.56 24.46
N ALA A 17 -14.00 3.33 24.06
CA ALA A 17 -13.20 3.03 22.88
C ALA A 17 -13.89 3.48 21.59
N GLY A 18 -13.17 4.25 20.76
CA GLY A 18 -13.69 4.72 19.48
C GLY A 18 -14.74 5.84 19.59
N LYS A 19 -14.85 6.51 20.75
CA LYS A 19 -15.62 7.74 20.86
C LYS A 19 -14.98 8.79 19.95
N ILE A 20 -15.73 9.24 18.95
CA ILE A 20 -15.27 10.25 18.00
C ILE A 20 -15.33 11.61 18.73
N GLU A 21 -14.19 12.08 19.23
CA GLU A 21 -14.09 13.41 19.85
C GLU A 21 -14.04 14.53 18.79
N ARG A 22 -13.57 14.21 17.58
CA ARG A 22 -13.47 15.16 16.45
C ARG A 22 -13.47 14.43 15.12
N HIS A 23 -14.31 14.87 14.19
CA HIS A 23 -14.28 14.43 12.80
C HIS A 23 -13.68 15.56 11.95
N GLU A 24 -12.43 15.41 11.51
CA GLU A 24 -11.83 16.32 10.53
C GLU A 24 -12.13 15.80 9.11
N PRO A 25 -12.98 16.46 8.32
CA PRO A 25 -13.27 16.06 6.94
C PRO A 25 -12.02 16.11 6.05
N ALA A 26 -11.01 16.89 6.46
CA ALA A 26 -9.86 17.21 5.64
C ALA A 26 -9.04 16.00 5.20
N LEU A 27 -8.93 14.93 6.01
CA LEU A 27 -8.08 13.79 5.65
C LEU A 27 -8.72 12.95 4.53
N ASN A 28 -9.97 12.51 4.72
CA ASN A 28 -10.71 11.75 3.71
C ASN A 28 -11.00 12.63 2.49
N ALA A 29 -11.39 13.90 2.66
CA ALA A 29 -11.62 14.80 1.52
C ALA A 29 -10.34 15.08 0.73
N ARG A 30 -9.19 15.25 1.40
CA ARG A 30 -7.87 15.37 0.74
C ARG A 30 -7.53 14.07 0.02
N TRP A 31 -7.73 12.93 0.66
CA TRP A 31 -7.50 11.62 0.06
C TRP A 31 -8.39 11.42 -1.18
N GLN A 32 -9.68 11.72 -1.09
CA GLN A 32 -10.62 11.70 -2.21
C GLN A 32 -10.19 12.68 -3.30
N SER A 33 -9.78 13.91 -2.98
CA SER A 33 -9.33 14.86 -4.00
C SER A 33 -8.08 14.40 -4.77
N LEU A 34 -7.22 13.59 -4.13
CA LEU A 34 -5.98 13.09 -4.71
C LEU A 34 -6.15 11.72 -5.38
N PHE A 35 -7.08 10.89 -4.89
CA PHE A 35 -7.16 9.46 -5.19
C PHE A 35 -8.58 8.93 -5.45
N ALA A 36 -9.65 9.72 -5.26
CA ALA A 36 -10.97 9.37 -5.80
C ALA A 36 -10.90 9.52 -7.31
N HIS A 37 -10.40 8.47 -7.96
CA HIS A 37 -10.64 8.28 -9.36
C HIS A 37 -12.14 7.99 -9.50
N GLY A 38 -12.78 8.65 -10.46
CA GLY A 38 -14.23 8.67 -10.60
C GLY A 38 -14.80 7.27 -10.72
N GLU A 39 -16.09 7.14 -10.44
CA GLU A 39 -16.88 5.90 -10.47
C GLU A 39 -16.91 5.20 -11.85
N ALA A 40 -16.15 5.70 -12.83
CA ALA A 40 -15.98 5.08 -14.13
C ALA A 40 -15.08 3.83 -14.03
N PRO A 41 -15.43 2.71 -14.71
CA PRO A 41 -14.70 1.44 -14.64
C PRO A 41 -13.21 1.53 -14.99
N ASN A 42 -12.80 2.56 -15.72
CA ASN A 42 -11.45 2.73 -16.23
C ASN A 42 -10.57 3.65 -15.37
N ASP A 43 -11.14 4.31 -14.37
CA ASP A 43 -10.45 5.29 -13.55
C ASP A 43 -9.55 4.62 -12.50
N GLN A 44 -9.87 3.38 -12.11
CA GLN A 44 -9.04 2.56 -11.23
C GLN A 44 -7.63 2.28 -11.79
N TYR A 45 -7.48 2.25 -13.11
CA TYR A 45 -6.21 1.92 -13.77
C TYR A 45 -5.42 3.15 -14.20
N LYS A 46 -5.88 4.37 -13.91
CA LYS A 46 -5.13 5.59 -14.22
C LYS A 46 -3.72 5.53 -13.57
N PRO A 47 -2.67 5.97 -14.27
CA PRO A 47 -2.69 6.65 -15.58
C PRO A 47 -2.75 5.72 -16.81
N PHE A 48 -2.81 4.41 -16.63
CA PHE A 48 -2.97 3.46 -17.73
C PHE A 48 -4.36 3.59 -18.37
N ARG A 49 -4.43 3.22 -19.65
CA ARG A 49 -5.65 3.34 -20.46
C ARG A 49 -6.71 2.29 -20.12
N SER A 50 -6.28 1.13 -19.64
CA SER A 50 -7.15 0.00 -19.32
C SER A 50 -6.47 -0.95 -18.35
N ARG A 51 -7.24 -1.91 -17.83
CA ARG A 51 -6.71 -3.03 -17.06
C ARG A 51 -5.60 -3.79 -17.80
N LEU A 52 -5.80 -4.15 -19.06
CA LEU A 52 -4.83 -4.90 -19.87
C LEU A 52 -3.52 -4.12 -20.04
N ASP A 53 -3.63 -2.80 -20.24
CA ASP A 53 -2.48 -1.89 -20.34
C ASP A 53 -1.65 -1.88 -19.04
N TRP A 54 -2.32 -1.86 -17.89
CA TRP A 54 -1.66 -1.97 -16.58
C TRP A 54 -1.07 -3.36 -16.32
N GLU A 55 -1.80 -4.44 -16.63
CA GLU A 55 -1.34 -5.82 -16.40
C GLU A 55 -0.07 -6.16 -17.17
N ILE A 56 0.06 -5.66 -18.41
CA ILE A 56 1.28 -5.84 -19.21
C ILE A 56 2.47 -5.10 -18.60
N ALA A 57 2.26 -3.86 -18.12
CA ALA A 57 3.30 -3.10 -17.44
C ALA A 57 3.71 -3.75 -16.11
N GLN A 58 2.73 -4.21 -15.32
CA GLN A 58 2.95 -4.92 -14.06
C GLN A 58 3.74 -6.21 -14.30
N TRP A 59 3.32 -7.03 -15.26
CA TRP A 59 4.02 -8.27 -15.62
C TRP A 59 5.49 -8.01 -15.97
N ALA A 60 5.76 -7.03 -16.84
CA ALA A 60 7.12 -6.70 -17.26
C ALA A 60 8.03 -6.28 -16.08
N LEU A 61 7.47 -5.55 -15.11
CA LEU A 61 8.18 -5.11 -13.90
C LEU A 61 8.39 -6.25 -12.90
N SER A 62 7.36 -7.04 -12.63
CA SER A 62 7.40 -8.17 -11.69
C SER A 62 8.41 -9.22 -12.13
N GLU A 63 8.44 -9.55 -13.42
CA GLU A 63 9.38 -10.51 -14.01
C GLU A 63 10.78 -9.91 -14.26
N LYS A 64 10.98 -8.61 -13.95
CA LYS A 64 12.24 -7.88 -14.17
C LYS A 64 12.76 -8.04 -15.60
N ILE A 65 11.85 -8.03 -16.58
CA ILE A 65 12.21 -8.25 -17.97
C ILE A 65 13.17 -7.13 -18.42
N PRO A 66 14.28 -7.45 -19.10
CA PRO A 66 15.19 -6.44 -19.61
C PRO A 66 14.45 -5.44 -20.51
N GLN A 67 14.69 -4.13 -20.32
CA GLN A 67 14.00 -3.07 -21.06
C GLN A 67 14.11 -3.24 -22.58
N LYS A 68 15.26 -3.73 -23.07
CA LYS A 68 15.48 -4.05 -24.48
C LYS A 68 14.54 -5.14 -25.00
N SER A 69 14.18 -6.12 -24.18
CA SER A 69 13.26 -7.20 -24.57
C SER A 69 11.83 -6.71 -24.65
N VAL A 70 11.38 -5.92 -23.68
CA VAL A 70 10.05 -5.29 -23.72
C VAL A 70 9.94 -4.33 -24.90
N ASN A 71 10.97 -3.53 -25.18
CA ASN A 71 10.99 -2.67 -26.38
C ASN A 71 10.88 -3.49 -27.67
N ARG A 72 11.57 -4.64 -27.77
CA ARG A 72 11.45 -5.53 -28.95
C ARG A 72 10.04 -6.08 -29.10
N LEU A 73 9.39 -6.47 -28.00
CA LEU A 73 7.98 -6.89 -28.00
C LEU A 73 7.07 -5.75 -28.50
N LEU A 74 7.23 -4.54 -27.97
CA LEU A 74 6.42 -3.37 -28.33
C LEU A 74 6.64 -2.87 -29.77
N GLN A 75 7.73 -3.29 -30.42
CA GLN A 75 8.02 -3.00 -31.83
C GLN A 75 7.35 -3.98 -32.80
N ILE A 76 6.71 -5.05 -32.30
CA ILE A 76 5.93 -5.95 -33.16
C ILE A 76 4.77 -5.15 -33.78
N PRO A 77 4.64 -5.12 -35.12
CA PRO A 77 3.56 -4.41 -35.80
C PRO A 77 2.19 -4.84 -35.26
N GLU A 78 1.25 -3.88 -35.21
CA GLU A 78 -0.11 -4.04 -34.68
C GLU A 78 -0.25 -4.40 -33.19
N LEU A 79 0.80 -4.85 -32.49
CA LEU A 79 0.68 -5.33 -31.10
C LEU A 79 0.09 -4.26 -30.17
N LYS A 80 0.60 -3.03 -30.29
CA LYS A 80 0.12 -1.89 -29.49
C LYS A 80 -1.37 -1.62 -29.72
N GLU A 81 -1.82 -1.67 -30.96
CA GLU A 81 -3.20 -1.39 -31.36
C GLU A 81 -4.14 -2.52 -30.92
N ARG A 82 -3.72 -3.78 -31.13
CA ARG A 82 -4.48 -4.98 -30.76
C ARG A 82 -4.68 -5.10 -29.26
N LEU A 83 -3.67 -4.74 -28.47
CA LEU A 83 -3.73 -4.77 -27.00
C LEU A 83 -4.19 -3.44 -26.39
N GLY A 84 -4.37 -2.39 -27.20
CA GLY A 84 -4.82 -1.09 -26.74
C GLY A 84 -3.86 -0.38 -25.77
N LEU A 85 -2.55 -0.61 -25.90
CA LEU A 85 -1.54 -0.09 -24.96
C LEU A 85 -1.39 1.44 -25.04
N SER A 86 -1.21 2.09 -23.90
CA SER A 86 -0.94 3.53 -23.81
C SER A 86 0.51 3.88 -24.15
N PHE A 87 1.45 2.97 -23.89
CA PHE A 87 2.88 3.16 -24.12
C PHE A 87 3.37 2.52 -25.43
N SER A 88 4.39 3.10 -26.05
CA SER A 88 5.04 2.57 -27.27
C SER A 88 6.44 2.01 -27.00
N ASN A 89 7.00 2.29 -25.83
CA ASN A 89 8.29 1.81 -25.38
C ASN A 89 8.33 1.78 -23.85
N VAL A 90 9.36 1.14 -23.31
CA VAL A 90 9.57 1.03 -21.86
C VAL A 90 9.71 2.39 -21.19
N ARG A 91 10.27 3.40 -21.84
CA ARG A 91 10.37 4.75 -21.26
C ARG A 91 8.97 5.32 -21.02
N SER A 92 8.08 5.28 -22.02
CA SER A 92 6.69 5.73 -21.84
C SER A 92 5.92 4.88 -20.82
N MET A 93 6.20 3.58 -20.75
CA MET A 93 5.61 2.71 -19.73
C MET A 93 6.04 3.10 -18.32
N LEU A 94 7.33 3.38 -18.11
CA LEU A 94 7.86 3.82 -16.83
C LEU A 94 7.39 5.23 -16.47
N GLN A 95 7.22 6.12 -17.46
CA GLN A 95 6.63 7.44 -17.22
C GLN A 95 5.21 7.32 -16.66
N ASN A 96 4.38 6.41 -17.19
CA ASN A 96 3.07 6.14 -16.61
C ASN A 96 3.18 5.65 -15.15
N VAL A 97 4.22 4.87 -14.82
CA VAL A 97 4.44 4.43 -13.42
C VAL A 97 4.85 5.61 -12.53
N ASP A 98 5.70 6.49 -13.03
CA ASP A 98 6.16 7.68 -12.32
C ASP A 98 5.02 8.71 -12.10
N ASP A 99 4.04 8.73 -13.01
CA ASP A 99 2.86 9.60 -12.93
C ASP A 99 1.81 9.08 -11.90
N ILE A 100 1.99 7.89 -11.33
CA ILE A 100 1.12 7.38 -10.26
C ILE A 100 1.31 8.26 -9.02
N PRO A 101 0.24 8.91 -8.51
CA PRO A 101 0.37 9.83 -7.39
C PRO A 101 0.80 9.10 -6.12
N GLU A 102 1.74 9.68 -5.39
CA GLU A 102 2.25 9.10 -4.15
C GLU A 102 1.20 9.14 -3.03
N ARG A 103 0.67 7.96 -2.67
CA ARG A 103 -0.41 7.84 -1.67
C ARG A 103 -0.01 8.16 -0.23
N CYS A 104 1.25 7.92 0.14
CA CYS A 104 1.70 8.00 1.53
C CYS A 104 2.90 8.96 1.71
N GLY A 105 2.86 10.08 0.98
CA GLY A 105 3.91 11.10 0.98
C GLY A 105 5.14 10.73 0.14
N PRO A 106 6.08 11.69 0.00
CA PRO A 106 7.23 11.55 -0.88
C PRO A 106 8.27 10.58 -0.36
N TRP A 107 8.92 9.87 -1.29
CA TRP A 107 10.12 9.10 -0.99
C TRP A 107 11.34 10.00 -0.83
N TYR A 108 12.06 9.82 0.28
CA TYR A 108 13.36 10.40 0.52
C TYR A 108 14.45 9.36 0.35
N THR A 109 15.58 9.76 -0.23
CA THR A 109 16.77 8.92 -0.35
C THR A 109 17.91 9.55 0.45
N LYS A 110 18.45 8.79 1.41
CA LYS A 110 19.62 9.19 2.19
C LYS A 110 20.76 8.20 1.99
N ARG A 111 21.98 8.71 1.94
CA ARG A 111 23.19 7.88 1.97
C ARG A 111 23.77 7.92 3.38
N LEU A 112 23.92 6.76 3.98
CA LEU A 112 24.49 6.58 5.31
C LEU A 112 25.85 5.92 5.17
N SER A 113 26.81 6.32 6.00
CA SER A 113 28.05 5.58 6.22
C SER A 113 28.22 5.36 7.72
N PHE A 114 28.90 4.28 8.09
CA PHE A 114 29.17 3.96 9.49
C PHE A 114 30.57 4.41 9.87
N LYS A 115 30.80 4.69 11.16
CA LYS A 115 32.09 5.22 11.65
C LYS A 115 33.25 4.24 11.42
N ASP A 116 32.97 2.96 11.51
CA ASP A 116 33.90 1.84 11.25
C ASP A 116 34.17 1.65 9.76
N LYS A 117 33.30 2.15 8.87
CA LYS A 117 33.43 2.03 7.42
C LYS A 117 33.04 3.32 6.69
N PRO A 118 33.86 4.38 6.78
CA PRO A 118 33.52 5.70 6.25
C PRO A 118 33.44 5.75 4.71
N HIS A 119 34.05 4.78 4.03
CA HIS A 119 34.05 4.67 2.56
C HIS A 119 32.94 3.77 2.00
N GLU A 120 32.19 3.07 2.88
CA GLU A 120 31.05 2.26 2.49
C GLU A 120 29.76 3.07 2.67
N PHE A 121 28.93 3.14 1.62
CA PHE A 121 27.69 3.92 1.64
C PHE A 121 26.48 3.02 1.43
N PHE A 122 25.51 3.17 2.31
CA PHE A 122 24.23 2.48 2.26
C PHE A 122 23.15 3.46 1.83
N THR A 123 22.39 3.08 0.80
CA THR A 123 21.26 3.89 0.33
C THR A 123 20.01 3.45 1.08
N VAL A 124 19.46 4.37 1.88
CA VAL A 124 18.20 4.16 2.61
C VAL A 124 17.12 5.00 1.95
N ARG A 125 16.03 4.35 1.58
CA ARG A 125 14.80 5.04 1.15
C ARG A 125 13.79 5.02 2.28
N HIS A 126 13.26 6.19 2.64
CA HIS A 126 12.30 6.32 3.73
C HIS A 126 11.22 7.36 3.38
N ARG A 127 10.14 7.38 4.16
CA ARG A 127 9.04 8.37 4.09
C ARG A 127 8.88 9.06 5.43
N ASP A 128 8.16 10.18 5.46
CA ASP A 128 7.68 10.74 6.72
C ASP A 128 6.62 9.77 7.28
N PRO A 129 6.79 9.24 8.51
CA PRO A 129 5.83 8.30 9.08
C PRO A 129 4.44 8.92 9.28
N ILE A 130 4.34 10.23 9.53
CA ILE A 130 3.07 10.92 9.70
C ILE A 130 2.32 10.99 8.38
N ASP A 131 3.00 11.34 7.28
CA ASP A 131 2.37 11.34 5.95
C ASP A 131 2.04 9.93 5.49
N ALA A 132 2.85 8.94 5.86
CA ALA A 132 2.57 7.55 5.58
C ALA A 132 1.27 7.07 6.27
N ILE A 133 1.13 7.38 7.56
CA ILE A 133 -0.08 7.06 8.36
C ILE A 133 -1.30 7.79 7.79
N LYS A 134 -1.18 9.09 7.49
CA LYS A 134 -2.25 9.88 6.89
C LYS A 134 -2.72 9.30 5.55
N GLY A 135 -1.79 8.84 4.71
CA GLY A 135 -2.10 8.18 3.45
C GLY A 135 -2.84 6.87 3.63
N LEU A 136 -2.41 6.04 4.58
CA LEU A 136 -3.05 4.76 4.90
C LEU A 136 -4.44 4.94 5.49
N TRP A 137 -4.61 5.90 6.40
CA TRP A 137 -5.89 6.18 7.06
C TRP A 137 -6.90 6.90 6.17
N GLY A 138 -6.43 7.58 5.12
CA GLY A 138 -7.30 8.19 4.13
C GLY A 138 -7.94 7.17 3.18
N ASP A 139 -7.35 5.99 3.01
CA ASP A 139 -7.80 4.99 2.04
C ASP A 139 -8.92 4.10 2.61
N PRO A 140 -10.16 4.17 2.06
CA PRO A 140 -11.29 3.40 2.54
C PRO A 140 -11.07 1.88 2.51
N ALA A 141 -10.18 1.38 1.66
CA ALA A 141 -9.88 -0.06 1.57
C ALA A 141 -9.28 -0.61 2.87
N PHE A 142 -8.69 0.23 3.72
CA PHE A 142 -8.13 -0.18 5.01
C PHE A 142 -9.04 0.13 6.20
N SER A 143 -10.22 0.71 5.97
CA SER A 143 -11.11 1.14 7.05
C SER A 143 -11.48 0.01 8.03
N ASP A 144 -11.76 -1.19 7.52
CA ASP A 144 -12.08 -2.38 8.33
C ASP A 144 -10.86 -2.98 9.05
N HIS A 145 -9.65 -2.64 8.61
CA HIS A 145 -8.39 -3.13 9.17
C HIS A 145 -7.79 -2.18 10.21
N LEU A 146 -8.24 -0.93 10.25
CA LEU A 146 -7.75 0.10 11.17
C LEU A 146 -8.44 0.00 12.54
N VAL A 147 -7.91 -0.85 13.41
CA VAL A 147 -8.38 -0.97 14.80
C VAL A 147 -7.58 -0.03 15.70
N TYR A 148 -8.19 1.09 16.11
CA TYR A 148 -7.63 2.02 17.10
C TYR A 148 -8.44 2.04 18.41
N LYS A 149 -9.04 0.90 18.77
CA LYS A 149 -9.86 0.75 19.97
C LYS A 149 -9.07 -0.02 21.02
N PRO A 150 -8.83 0.53 22.22
CA PRO A 150 -8.23 -0.25 23.30
C PRO A 150 -9.16 -1.41 23.66
N ALA A 151 -8.61 -2.62 23.63
CA ALA A 151 -9.32 -3.85 23.99
C ALA A 151 -8.50 -4.63 25.01
N LYS A 152 -9.19 -5.33 25.92
CA LYS A 152 -8.59 -6.40 26.70
C LYS A 152 -8.78 -7.71 25.93
N LEU A 153 -7.68 -8.42 25.69
CA LEU A 153 -7.65 -9.70 25.00
C LEU A 153 -7.52 -10.83 26.02
N PHE A 154 -8.34 -11.87 25.88
CA PHE A 154 -8.30 -13.05 26.73
C PHE A 154 -8.19 -14.33 25.89
N ARG A 155 -7.48 -15.32 26.41
CA ARG A 155 -7.39 -16.67 25.87
C ARG A 155 -8.55 -17.50 26.46
N GLY A 156 -9.36 -18.12 25.62
CA GLY A 156 -10.44 -19.01 26.05
C GLY A 156 -11.86 -18.45 25.89
N GLU A 157 -12.84 -19.27 26.26
CA GLU A 157 -14.27 -18.96 26.17
C GLU A 157 -14.68 -17.84 27.16
N LYS A 158 -15.81 -17.18 26.86
CA LYS A 158 -16.24 -15.85 27.34
C LYS A 158 -16.24 -15.59 28.86
N ASP A 159 -16.04 -16.61 29.71
CA ASP A 159 -16.25 -16.56 31.16
C ASP A 159 -15.03 -16.97 32.01
N ALA A 160 -13.90 -17.35 31.41
CA ALA A 160 -12.65 -17.61 32.14
C ALA A 160 -11.77 -16.35 32.14
N GLU A 161 -11.80 -15.56 33.22
CA GLU A 161 -11.00 -14.32 33.34
C GLU A 161 -9.50 -14.55 33.57
N GLU A 162 -9.03 -15.80 33.56
CA GLU A 162 -7.74 -16.16 34.13
C GLU A 162 -6.55 -15.90 33.21
N ASP A 163 -6.73 -15.90 31.87
CA ASP A 163 -5.63 -15.74 30.91
C ASP A 163 -5.74 -14.46 30.06
N ARG A 164 -5.37 -13.32 30.65
CA ARG A 164 -5.26 -12.05 29.91
C ARG A 164 -3.97 -11.99 29.09
N ILE A 165 -4.11 -11.71 27.80
CA ILE A 165 -2.98 -11.49 26.88
C ILE A 165 -2.61 -10.00 26.88
N TYR A 166 -1.32 -9.72 27.03
CA TYR A 166 -0.73 -8.40 26.86
C TYR A 166 0.08 -8.40 25.57
N SER A 167 -0.29 -7.53 24.62
CA SER A 167 0.48 -7.30 23.40
C SER A 167 0.68 -5.81 23.21
N GLU A 168 1.88 -5.44 22.77
CA GLU A 168 2.21 -4.06 22.40
C GLU A 168 1.70 -3.69 21.01
N MET A 169 1.38 -4.69 20.18
CA MET A 169 0.86 -4.51 18.81
C MET A 169 -0.41 -5.33 18.58
N TRP A 170 -1.26 -4.88 17.66
CA TRP A 170 -2.43 -5.63 17.23
C TRP A 170 -1.99 -6.80 16.33
N THR A 171 -1.81 -7.99 16.93
CA THR A 171 -1.40 -9.26 16.27
C THR A 171 -2.11 -10.45 16.90
#